data_AF-A0A939BTT2-F1
#
_entry.id   AF-A0A939BTT2-F1
#
_cell.length_a   1.000
_cell.length_b   1.000
_cell.length_c   1.000
_cell.angle_alpha   90.00
_cell.angle_beta   90.00
_cell.angle_gamma   90.00
#
_symmetry.space_group_name_H-M   'P 1'
#
loop_
_entity.id
_entity.type
_entity.pdbx_description
1 polymer ?
#
loop_
_entity_poly.entity_id
_entity_poly.type
_entity_poly.pdbx_seq_one_letter_code
_entity_poly.pdbx_strand_id
1 'polypeptide(L)'
;MAASSEPARPASLNGGVVVVQAEPSAVPAPAAGAGSGATNPYQPAPEWLDATARSTGIPARALSAYAGAQLRLAEEQPGCRVGWNTLAGIGWVESGHSAADETVLGADGRSVPAVRGPALDGTTFAAIRDTDGGALDGDTTWDRAVGPLQFIPSTWERWGADGDGDGTADPDQIDDAALAAARYLCHSGNLSVADTWRRAVFSYNHSDDYVAAVATHANTYASRAR
;
A
#
# COMPACT_ATOMS: atom_id res chain seq x y z
N MET A 1 -13.37 -35.85 8.64
CA MET A 1 -13.96 -34.51 8.46
C MET A 1 -13.35 -33.62 9.53
N ALA A 2 -12.28 -32.91 9.20
CA ALA A 2 -11.65 -31.96 10.10
C ALA A 2 -12.09 -30.56 9.63
N ALA A 3 -12.80 -29.86 10.51
CA ALA A 3 -13.16 -28.47 10.27
C ALA A 3 -11.87 -27.65 10.24
N SER A 4 -11.61 -27.00 9.11
CA SER A 4 -10.57 -25.98 8.99
C SER A 4 -10.98 -24.80 9.88
N SER A 5 -10.29 -24.62 11.00
CA SER A 5 -10.44 -23.41 11.80
C SER A 5 -9.86 -22.24 11.01
N GLU A 6 -10.73 -21.35 10.54
CA GLU A 6 -10.32 -20.02 10.09
C GLU A 6 -9.51 -19.33 11.20
N PRO A 7 -8.39 -18.69 10.89
CA PRO A 7 -7.73 -17.84 11.87
C PRO A 7 -8.68 -16.70 12.25
N ALA A 8 -8.99 -16.60 13.54
CA ALA A 8 -9.83 -15.56 14.08
C ALA A 8 -9.27 -14.17 13.76
N ARG A 9 -10.19 -13.24 13.44
CA ARG A 9 -9.95 -11.81 13.25
C ARG A 9 -9.09 -11.27 14.39
N PRO A 10 -8.08 -10.41 14.14
CA PRO A 10 -7.79 -9.39 15.14
C PRO A 10 -9.02 -8.47 15.22
N ALA A 11 -9.47 -8.18 16.44
CA ALA A 11 -10.19 -6.94 16.67
C ALA A 11 -9.36 -5.82 16.03
N SER A 12 -10.02 -4.86 15.37
CA SER A 12 -9.42 -3.59 14.93
C SER A 12 -8.34 -3.24 15.94
N LEU A 13 -7.06 -3.35 15.55
CA LEU A 13 -5.99 -3.19 16.51
C LEU A 13 -6.15 -1.77 17.03
N ASN A 14 -6.63 -1.67 18.27
CA ASN A 14 -6.63 -0.47 19.11
C ASN A 14 -5.18 -0.04 19.43
N GLY A 15 -4.20 -0.38 18.59
CA GLY A 15 -2.89 0.25 18.53
C GLY A 15 -2.99 1.29 17.44
N GLY A 16 -3.26 2.54 17.83
CA GLY A 16 -3.44 3.65 16.91
C GLY A 16 -2.34 3.67 15.86
N VAL A 17 -2.74 3.62 14.59
CA VAL A 17 -1.90 3.92 13.43
C VAL A 17 -1.42 5.36 13.58
N VAL A 18 -0.26 5.58 14.20
CA VAL A 18 0.34 6.92 14.33
C VAL A 18 0.87 7.32 12.95
N VAL A 19 -0.02 7.75 12.04
CA VAL A 19 0.37 8.30 10.75
C VAL A 19 0.95 9.70 11.02
N VAL A 20 2.26 9.81 11.12
CA VAL A 20 2.95 11.11 11.29
C VAL A 20 3.66 11.47 10.00
N GLN A 21 3.46 12.72 9.57
CA GLN A 21 4.12 13.43 8.49
C GLN A 21 5.51 12.88 8.08
N ALA A 22 5.64 12.53 6.81
CA ALA A 22 6.95 12.56 6.16
C ALA A 22 7.40 14.03 6.07
N GLU A 23 8.50 14.37 6.75
CA GLU A 23 9.11 15.71 6.74
C GLU A 23 9.32 16.26 5.30
N PRO A 24 9.29 17.59 5.11
CA PRO A 24 9.39 18.20 3.79
C PRO A 24 10.84 18.17 3.31
N SER A 25 11.11 17.39 2.28
CA SER A 25 12.25 17.60 1.38
C SER A 25 11.71 17.67 -0.04
N ALA A 26 11.82 18.87 -0.63
CA ALA A 26 11.31 19.19 -1.95
C ALA A 26 12.20 18.57 -3.03
N VAL A 27 11.64 17.62 -3.77
CA VAL A 27 12.19 17.15 -5.06
C VAL A 27 11.00 17.05 -6.02
N PRO A 28 11.10 17.49 -7.28
CA PRO A 28 9.94 17.59 -8.14
C PRO A 28 9.42 16.21 -8.57
N ALA A 29 8.10 16.06 -8.57
CA ALA A 29 7.41 14.91 -9.15
C ALA A 29 7.70 14.80 -10.66
N PRO A 30 7.88 13.59 -11.22
CA PRO A 30 7.98 13.41 -12.66
C PRO A 30 6.62 13.71 -13.32
N ALA A 31 6.66 14.41 -14.46
CA ALA A 31 5.46 14.83 -15.20
C ALA A 31 4.68 13.62 -15.76
N ALA A 32 3.36 13.66 -15.58
CA ALA A 32 2.41 12.72 -16.17
C ALA A 32 2.46 12.81 -17.71
N GLY A 33 2.77 11.70 -18.36
CA GLY A 33 2.64 11.54 -19.80
C GLY A 33 1.30 10.90 -20.14
N ALA A 34 0.49 11.59 -20.95
CA ALA A 34 -0.76 11.05 -21.48
C ALA A 34 -0.48 9.92 -22.48
N GLY A 35 -0.97 8.72 -22.20
CA GLY A 35 -0.87 7.53 -23.05
C GLY A 35 -2.21 6.80 -23.12
N SER A 36 -2.81 6.83 -24.30
CA SER A 36 -4.05 6.13 -24.65
C SER A 36 -3.97 4.61 -24.47
N GLY A 37 -4.86 4.02 -23.66
CA GLY A 37 -5.26 2.61 -23.72
C GLY A 37 -4.13 1.57 -23.64
N ALA A 38 -3.03 1.90 -22.96
CA ALA A 38 -1.92 0.97 -22.77
C ALA A 38 -2.29 -0.03 -21.67
N THR A 39 -2.41 -1.31 -22.01
CA THR A 39 -2.47 -2.38 -21.02
C THR A 39 -1.21 -2.32 -20.15
N ASN A 40 -1.37 -2.21 -18.83
CA ASN A 40 -0.26 -2.25 -17.88
C ASN A 40 0.69 -3.43 -18.18
N PRO A 41 1.94 -3.19 -18.62
CA PRO A 41 2.85 -4.27 -18.99
C PRO A 41 3.44 -4.98 -17.76
N TYR A 42 3.30 -4.39 -16.57
CA TYR A 42 3.85 -4.91 -15.33
C TYR A 42 2.84 -5.81 -14.62
N GLN A 43 2.54 -6.96 -15.22
CA GLN A 43 1.66 -7.96 -14.63
C GLN A 43 2.42 -9.25 -14.35
N PRO A 44 2.19 -9.90 -13.19
CA PRO A 44 2.79 -11.20 -12.93
C PRO A 44 2.23 -12.27 -13.88
N ALA A 45 2.99 -13.36 -14.06
CA ALA A 45 2.51 -14.51 -14.80
C ALA A 45 1.22 -15.08 -14.15
N PRO A 46 0.15 -15.37 -14.91
CA PRO A 46 -1.12 -15.84 -14.35
C PRO A 46 -0.99 -17.09 -13.49
N GLU A 47 -0.18 -18.06 -13.91
CA GLU A 47 0.04 -19.28 -13.13
C GLU A 47 0.71 -19.02 -11.77
N TRP A 48 1.62 -18.04 -11.71
CA TRP A 48 2.27 -17.63 -10.47
C TRP A 48 1.28 -16.91 -9.57
N LEU A 49 0.45 -16.03 -10.14
CA LEU A 49 -0.57 -15.27 -9.40
C LEU A 49 -1.57 -16.22 -8.75
N ASP A 50 -2.13 -17.16 -9.50
CA ASP A 50 -3.10 -18.13 -9.01
C ASP A 50 -2.52 -19.07 -7.94
N ALA A 51 -1.28 -19.54 -8.13
CA ALA A 51 -0.61 -20.38 -7.14
C ALA A 51 -0.33 -19.61 -5.84
N THR A 52 0.23 -18.41 -5.96
CA THR A 52 0.64 -17.60 -4.82
C THR A 52 -0.57 -17.05 -4.05
N ALA A 53 -1.62 -16.60 -4.74
CA ALA A 53 -2.87 -16.18 -4.08
C ALA A 53 -3.47 -17.31 -3.25
N ARG A 54 -3.55 -18.53 -3.82
CA ARG A 54 -4.06 -19.70 -3.11
C ARG A 54 -3.22 -20.10 -1.90
N SER A 55 -1.90 -20.06 -2.00
CA SER A 55 -1.04 -20.50 -0.89
C SER A 55 -0.91 -19.46 0.22
N THR A 56 -0.91 -18.17 -0.14
CA THR A 56 -0.78 -17.06 0.83
C THR A 56 -2.10 -16.68 1.48
N GLY A 57 -3.22 -16.83 0.75
CA GLY A 57 -4.54 -16.32 1.12
C GLY A 57 -4.77 -14.86 0.74
N ILE A 58 -3.82 -14.21 0.05
CA ILE A 58 -3.99 -12.83 -0.43
C ILE A 58 -4.99 -12.84 -1.61
N PRO A 59 -5.98 -11.92 -1.65
CA PRO A 59 -6.83 -11.76 -2.82
C PRO A 59 -6.00 -11.57 -4.10
N ALA A 60 -6.27 -12.36 -5.14
CA ALA A 60 -5.48 -12.34 -6.37
C ALA A 60 -5.38 -10.93 -6.99
N ARG A 61 -6.45 -10.13 -6.92
CA ARG A 61 -6.44 -8.76 -7.44
C ARG A 61 -5.44 -7.84 -6.72
N ALA A 62 -5.35 -7.94 -5.40
CA ALA A 62 -4.38 -7.18 -4.59
C ALA A 62 -2.96 -7.69 -4.81
N LEU A 63 -2.78 -9.01 -4.86
CA LEU A 63 -1.48 -9.63 -5.13
C LEU A 63 -0.94 -9.21 -6.51
N SER A 64 -1.80 -9.08 -7.53
CA SER A 64 -1.41 -8.61 -8.86
C SER A 64 -0.80 -7.20 -8.80
N ALA A 65 -1.41 -6.29 -8.04
CA ALA A 65 -0.92 -4.93 -7.86
C ALA A 65 0.44 -4.87 -7.14
N TYR A 66 0.60 -5.63 -6.04
CA TYR A 66 1.88 -5.68 -5.32
C TYR A 66 3.01 -6.28 -6.17
N ALA A 67 2.70 -7.35 -6.92
CA ALA A 67 3.67 -7.97 -7.82
C ALA A 67 3.99 -7.06 -9.00
N GLY A 68 3.00 -6.40 -9.58
CA GLY A 68 3.18 -5.44 -10.66
C GLY A 68 4.05 -4.25 -10.25
N ALA A 69 3.81 -3.69 -9.07
CA ALA A 69 4.66 -2.64 -8.51
C ALA A 69 6.12 -3.11 -8.31
N GLN A 70 6.34 -4.34 -7.81
CA GLN A 70 7.68 -4.91 -7.75
C GLN A 70 8.32 -5.02 -9.15
N LEU A 71 7.59 -5.56 -10.13
CA LEU A 71 8.10 -5.75 -11.50
C LEU A 71 8.51 -4.41 -12.12
N ARG A 72 7.67 -3.38 -11.94
CA ARG A 72 7.96 -2.03 -12.42
C ARG A 72 9.20 -1.43 -11.75
N LEU A 73 9.32 -1.54 -10.43
CA LEU A 73 10.49 -1.00 -9.71
C LEU A 73 11.76 -1.80 -9.95
N ALA A 74 11.67 -3.07 -10.33
CA ALA A 74 12.83 -3.84 -10.77
C ALA A 74 13.46 -3.27 -12.05
N GLU A 75 12.67 -2.63 -12.91
CA GLU A 75 13.15 -1.92 -14.09
C GLU A 75 13.51 -0.45 -13.80
N GLU A 76 12.62 0.29 -13.12
CA GLU A 76 12.81 1.73 -12.86
C GLU A 76 13.93 1.99 -11.85
N GLN A 77 14.08 1.15 -10.83
CA GLN A 77 15.02 1.33 -9.72
C GLN A 77 15.61 -0.02 -9.25
N PRO A 78 16.42 -0.72 -10.07
CA PRO A 78 16.91 -2.07 -9.77
C PRO A 78 17.73 -2.17 -8.47
N GLY A 79 18.33 -1.07 -8.02
CA GLY A 79 19.07 -1.00 -6.75
C GLY A 79 18.18 -1.05 -5.50
N CYS A 80 16.90 -0.72 -5.61
CA CYS A 80 15.95 -0.70 -4.50
C CYS A 80 15.60 -2.11 -4.00
N ARG A 81 15.31 -3.05 -4.92
CA ARG A 81 14.95 -4.44 -4.59
C ARG A 81 13.73 -4.57 -3.65
N VAL A 82 12.73 -3.70 -3.80
CA VAL A 82 11.43 -3.85 -3.11
C VAL A 82 10.80 -5.20 -3.45
N GLY A 83 10.20 -5.86 -2.47
CA GLY A 83 9.50 -7.14 -2.65
C GLY A 83 7.98 -6.98 -2.58
N TRP A 84 7.25 -7.72 -3.39
CA TRP A 84 5.78 -7.80 -3.40
C TRP A 84 5.24 -8.19 -2.02
N ASN A 85 6.00 -9.01 -1.29
CA ASN A 85 5.65 -9.45 0.05
C ASN A 85 5.76 -8.33 1.08
N THR A 86 6.66 -7.35 0.89
CA THR A 86 6.71 -6.14 1.73
C THR A 86 5.48 -5.27 1.48
N LEU A 87 5.12 -5.05 0.21
CA LEU A 87 3.92 -4.29 -0.15
C LEU A 87 2.64 -4.99 0.33
N ALA A 88 2.58 -6.31 0.22
CA ALA A 88 1.49 -7.10 0.80
C ALA A 88 1.46 -7.01 2.33
N GLY A 89 2.61 -7.03 3.00
CA GLY A 89 2.68 -6.85 4.45
C GLY A 89 2.08 -5.51 4.89
N ILE A 90 2.40 -4.42 4.18
CA ILE A 90 1.80 -3.10 4.39
C ILE A 90 0.30 -3.15 4.11
N GLY A 91 -0.12 -3.66 2.95
CA GLY A 91 -1.54 -3.72 2.58
C GLY A 91 -2.40 -4.55 3.52
N TRP A 92 -1.83 -5.58 4.16
CA TRP A 92 -2.51 -6.30 5.23
C TRP A 92 -2.72 -5.42 6.46
N VAL A 93 -1.67 -4.74 6.93
CA VAL A 93 -1.73 -3.91 8.14
C VAL A 93 -2.64 -2.70 7.94
N GLU A 94 -2.63 -2.09 6.76
CA GLU A 94 -3.38 -0.87 6.46
C GLU A 94 -4.87 -1.12 6.21
N SER A 95 -5.24 -2.17 5.48
CA SER A 95 -6.64 -2.39 5.08
C SER A 95 -7.07 -3.86 4.98
N GLY A 96 -6.23 -4.80 5.39
CA GLY A 96 -6.48 -6.22 5.14
C GLY A 96 -6.60 -6.53 3.63
N HIS A 97 -5.78 -5.87 2.80
CA HIS A 97 -5.87 -5.91 1.33
C HIS A 97 -7.19 -5.39 0.74
N SER A 98 -7.87 -4.49 1.45
CA SER A 98 -9.24 -4.05 1.09
C SER A 98 -10.23 -5.20 0.94
N ALA A 99 -10.02 -6.23 1.78
CA ALA A 99 -10.89 -7.39 1.92
C ALA A 99 -11.42 -7.53 3.36
N ALA A 100 -11.28 -6.49 4.19
CA ALA A 100 -11.83 -6.43 5.53
C ALA A 100 -13.18 -5.68 5.55
N ASP A 101 -14.07 -6.13 6.44
CA ASP A 101 -15.39 -5.55 6.72
C ASP A 101 -16.34 -5.48 5.50
N GLU A 102 -16.86 -4.30 5.17
CA GLU A 102 -17.84 -4.07 4.09
C GLU A 102 -17.17 -3.64 2.76
N THR A 103 -15.84 -3.54 2.74
CA THR A 103 -15.09 -3.14 1.55
C THR A 103 -14.74 -4.34 0.68
N VAL A 104 -15.00 -4.19 -0.61
CA VAL A 104 -14.62 -5.15 -1.65
C VAL A 104 -13.71 -4.47 -2.64
N LEU A 105 -12.58 -5.11 -2.93
CA LEU A 105 -11.70 -4.73 -4.03
C LEU A 105 -12.31 -5.19 -5.37
N GLY A 106 -12.71 -4.24 -6.20
CA GLY A 106 -13.27 -4.49 -7.52
C GLY A 106 -12.25 -5.10 -8.49
N ALA A 107 -12.75 -5.68 -9.58
CA ALA A 107 -11.87 -6.21 -10.63
C ALA A 107 -11.01 -5.12 -11.29
N ASP A 108 -11.52 -3.89 -11.33
CA ASP A 108 -10.80 -2.69 -11.75
C ASP A 108 -9.72 -2.25 -10.74
N GLY A 109 -9.69 -2.81 -9.53
CA GLY A 109 -8.71 -2.46 -8.49
C GLY A 109 -9.14 -1.35 -7.56
N ARG A 110 -10.38 -0.85 -7.68
CA ARG A 110 -10.90 0.17 -6.78
C ARG A 110 -11.58 -0.46 -5.58
N SER A 111 -11.36 0.12 -4.41
CA SER A 111 -12.03 -0.29 -3.18
C SER A 111 -13.46 0.28 -3.14
N VAL A 112 -14.45 -0.58 -2.88
CA VAL A 112 -15.85 -0.18 -2.78
C VAL A 112 -16.48 -0.69 -1.47
N PRO A 113 -16.94 0.21 -0.57
CA PRO A 113 -16.72 1.65 -0.60
C PRO A 113 -15.23 2.02 -0.48
N ALA A 114 -14.89 3.26 -0.83
CA ALA A 114 -13.54 3.77 -0.71
C ALA A 114 -13.06 3.66 0.76
N VAL A 115 -11.80 3.26 0.95
CA VAL A 115 -11.23 3.08 2.30
C VAL A 115 -10.81 4.44 2.83
N ARG A 116 -11.42 4.88 3.92
CA ARG A 116 -11.08 6.14 4.60
C ARG A 116 -10.75 5.86 6.05
N GLY A 117 -9.58 6.32 6.47
CA GLY A 117 -9.14 6.28 7.84
C GLY A 117 -9.92 7.25 8.73
N PRO A 118 -9.69 7.18 10.04
CA PRO A 118 -10.19 8.17 10.99
C PRO A 118 -9.57 9.55 10.72
N ALA A 119 -10.25 10.60 11.17
CA ALA A 119 -9.70 11.95 11.14
C ALA A 119 -8.40 12.02 11.95
N LEU A 120 -7.38 12.64 11.37
CA LEU A 120 -6.10 12.88 12.02
C LEU A 120 -6.19 14.18 12.83
N ASP A 121 -6.96 14.18 13.91
CA ASP A 121 -7.34 15.37 14.69
C ASP A 121 -6.50 15.59 15.97
N GLY A 122 -5.54 14.71 16.25
CA GLY A 122 -4.71 14.78 17.45
C GLY A 122 -5.28 14.07 18.69
N THR A 123 -6.46 13.43 18.61
CA THR A 123 -7.07 12.74 19.76
C THR A 123 -6.48 11.35 19.98
N THR A 124 -6.56 10.50 18.96
CA THR A 124 -6.05 9.11 18.96
C THR A 124 -4.85 8.96 18.02
N PHE A 125 -4.80 9.78 16.97
CA PHE A 125 -3.80 9.77 15.91
C PHE A 125 -3.09 11.13 15.85
N ALA A 126 -2.06 11.26 15.03
CA ALA A 126 -1.39 12.55 14.84
C ALA A 126 -2.39 13.62 14.35
N ALA A 127 -2.12 14.88 14.66
CA ALA A 127 -2.92 16.00 14.16
C ALA A 127 -2.38 16.44 12.78
N ILE A 128 -3.13 16.22 11.71
CA ILE A 128 -2.80 16.64 10.34
C ILE A 128 -3.97 17.43 9.76
N ARG A 129 -3.80 18.74 9.64
CA ARG A 129 -4.78 19.63 9.01
C ARG A 129 -4.96 19.29 7.54
N ASP A 130 -6.16 19.57 7.02
CA ASP A 130 -6.48 19.45 5.59
C ASP A 130 -5.36 20.02 4.71
N THR A 131 -4.90 19.22 3.73
CA THR A 131 -3.84 19.60 2.80
C THR A 131 -4.28 19.69 1.34
N ASP A 132 -5.49 19.25 1.01
CA ASP A 132 -5.96 19.17 -0.39
C ASP A 132 -7.35 19.79 -0.62
N GLY A 133 -7.94 20.42 0.40
CA GLY A 133 -9.28 21.00 0.33
C GLY A 133 -10.39 19.95 0.42
N GLY A 134 -10.12 18.78 0.99
CA GLY A 134 -11.00 17.62 1.06
C GLY A 134 -11.15 16.87 -0.29
N ALA A 135 -10.18 17.03 -1.20
CA ALA A 135 -10.28 16.46 -2.55
C ALA A 135 -10.22 14.93 -2.56
N LEU A 136 -9.38 14.33 -1.71
CA LEU A 136 -9.19 12.89 -1.66
C LEU A 136 -10.05 12.20 -0.60
N ASP A 137 -10.35 12.86 0.51
CA ASP A 137 -11.03 12.26 1.65
C ASP A 137 -12.39 12.89 2.03
N GLY A 138 -12.74 14.02 1.42
CA GLY A 138 -13.98 14.75 1.69
C GLY A 138 -13.99 15.57 2.99
N ASP A 139 -12.88 15.64 3.74
CA ASP A 139 -12.80 16.35 5.02
C ASP A 139 -11.99 17.65 4.87
N THR A 140 -12.67 18.79 4.88
CA THR A 140 -12.02 20.10 4.70
C THR A 140 -11.42 20.67 6.00
N THR A 141 -11.21 19.84 7.03
CA THR A 141 -10.72 20.29 8.35
C THR A 141 -9.49 19.51 8.81
N TRP A 142 -9.53 18.18 8.67
CA TRP A 142 -8.47 17.27 9.07
C TRP A 142 -8.32 16.19 8.01
N ASP A 143 -7.08 15.96 7.57
CA ASP A 143 -6.79 14.88 6.63
C ASP A 143 -7.14 13.52 7.25
N ARG A 144 -7.48 12.57 6.39
CA ARG A 144 -7.66 11.15 6.66
C ARG A 144 -6.73 10.35 5.78
N ALA A 145 -6.31 9.20 6.26
CA ALA A 145 -5.63 8.24 5.39
C ALA A 145 -6.60 7.70 4.32
N VAL A 146 -6.17 7.66 3.05
CA VAL A 146 -6.99 7.28 1.89
C VAL A 146 -6.50 5.99 1.24
N GLY A 147 -7.47 5.20 0.76
CA GLY A 147 -7.22 4.05 -0.10
C GLY A 147 -6.69 2.80 0.60
N PRO A 148 -6.47 1.72 -0.17
CA PRO A 148 -6.02 0.41 0.32
C PRO A 148 -4.71 0.43 1.10
N LEU A 149 -3.83 1.42 0.83
CA LEU A 149 -2.53 1.58 1.50
C LEU A 149 -2.45 2.83 2.38
N GLN A 150 -3.61 3.42 2.71
CA GLN A 150 -3.78 4.45 3.76
C GLN A 150 -2.80 5.63 3.62
N PHE A 151 -2.68 6.19 2.42
CA PHE A 151 -1.86 7.39 2.19
C PHE A 151 -2.48 8.62 2.84
N ILE A 152 -1.66 9.50 3.43
CA ILE A 152 -2.10 10.87 3.75
C ILE A 152 -2.16 11.68 2.44
N PRO A 153 -3.14 12.57 2.22
CA PRO A 153 -3.23 13.43 1.04
C PRO A 153 -1.91 14.13 0.67
N SER A 154 -1.23 14.78 1.61
CA SER A 154 0.10 15.40 1.37
C SER A 154 1.24 14.41 1.04
N THR A 155 1.11 13.14 1.40
CA THR A 155 2.02 12.09 0.93
C THR A 155 1.64 11.66 -0.48
N TRP A 156 0.34 11.53 -0.77
CA TRP A 156 -0.16 11.21 -2.11
C TRP A 156 0.24 12.26 -3.14
N GLU A 157 0.18 13.55 -2.80
CA GLU A 157 0.62 14.64 -3.68
C GLU A 157 2.07 14.45 -4.18
N ARG A 158 2.94 13.86 -3.34
CA ARG A 158 4.36 13.65 -3.65
C ARG A 158 4.65 12.31 -4.31
N TRP A 159 3.93 11.27 -3.91
CA TRP A 159 4.28 9.87 -4.24
C TRP A 159 3.25 9.16 -5.11
N GLY A 160 2.07 9.75 -5.30
CA GLY A 160 1.01 9.24 -6.15
C GLY A 160 1.52 8.87 -7.52
N ALA A 161 1.08 7.73 -8.02
CA ALA A 161 1.58 7.16 -9.26
C ALA A 161 0.46 6.44 -9.99
N ASP A 162 0.42 6.59 -11.31
CA ASP A 162 -0.44 5.82 -12.20
C ASP A 162 0.18 4.42 -12.39
N GLY A 163 -0.32 3.46 -11.62
CA GLY A 163 0.16 2.09 -11.52
C GLY A 163 -0.51 1.14 -12.51
N ASP A 164 -1.77 1.40 -12.89
CA ASP A 164 -2.50 0.62 -13.89
C ASP A 164 -2.38 1.15 -15.33
N GLY A 165 -1.80 2.34 -15.50
CA GLY A 165 -1.55 2.96 -16.79
C GLY A 165 -2.79 3.62 -17.42
N ASP A 166 -3.83 3.92 -16.64
CA ASP A 166 -5.05 4.55 -17.15
C ASP A 166 -4.92 6.07 -17.38
N GLY A 167 -3.79 6.66 -16.99
CA GLY A 167 -3.48 8.08 -17.10
C GLY A 167 -3.83 8.90 -15.86
N THR A 168 -4.37 8.28 -14.82
CA THR A 168 -4.78 8.91 -13.56
C THR A 168 -4.01 8.29 -12.40
N ALA A 169 -3.64 9.10 -11.41
CA ALA A 169 -3.15 8.58 -10.13
C ALA A 169 -4.29 8.68 -9.10
N ASP A 170 -4.91 7.56 -8.79
CA ASP A 170 -6.05 7.43 -7.88
C ASP A 170 -5.66 6.63 -6.62
N PRO A 171 -5.68 7.24 -5.42
CA PRO A 171 -5.28 6.54 -4.19
C PRO A 171 -6.20 5.37 -3.85
N ASP A 172 -7.43 5.34 -4.35
CA ASP A 172 -8.37 4.24 -4.13
C ASP A 172 -8.16 3.05 -5.08
N GLN A 173 -7.32 3.23 -6.10
CA GLN A 173 -6.86 2.18 -7.01
C GLN A 173 -5.62 1.51 -6.41
N ILE A 174 -5.70 0.20 -6.15
CA ILE A 174 -4.63 -0.57 -5.52
C ILE A 174 -3.32 -0.67 -6.33
N ASP A 175 -3.33 -0.66 -7.66
CA ASP A 175 -2.09 -0.64 -8.47
C ASP A 175 -1.35 0.68 -8.30
N ASP A 176 -2.09 1.79 -8.31
CA ASP A 176 -1.57 3.14 -8.11
C ASP A 176 -1.00 3.28 -6.71
N ALA A 177 -1.78 2.86 -5.70
CA ALA A 177 -1.35 2.84 -4.32
C ALA A 177 -0.11 1.95 -4.14
N ALA A 178 -0.09 0.74 -4.70
CA ALA A 178 1.04 -0.18 -4.60
C ALA A 178 2.31 0.39 -5.24
N LEU A 179 2.19 1.04 -6.40
CA LEU A 179 3.31 1.68 -7.06
C LEU A 179 3.82 2.90 -6.28
N ALA A 180 2.92 3.73 -5.78
CA ALA A 180 3.25 4.86 -4.91
C ALA A 180 4.01 4.40 -3.66
N ALA A 181 3.52 3.34 -2.99
CA ALA A 181 4.16 2.76 -1.81
C ALA A 181 5.54 2.17 -2.14
N ALA A 182 5.66 1.48 -3.27
CA ALA A 182 6.94 0.96 -3.73
C ALA A 182 7.96 2.08 -3.96
N ARG A 183 7.57 3.17 -4.65
CA ARG A 183 8.44 4.34 -4.88
C ARG A 183 8.82 5.03 -3.57
N TYR A 184 7.87 5.20 -2.67
CA TYR A 184 8.09 5.76 -1.34
C TYR A 184 9.15 4.96 -0.56
N LEU A 185 9.00 3.63 -0.47
CA LEU A 185 9.96 2.77 0.23
C LEU A 185 11.33 2.79 -0.46
N CYS A 186 11.37 2.76 -1.79
CA CYS A 186 12.61 2.78 -2.57
C CYS A 186 13.45 4.04 -2.37
N HIS A 187 12.85 5.14 -1.94
CA HIS A 187 13.58 6.36 -1.56
C HIS A 187 14.62 6.11 -0.45
N SER A 188 14.39 5.09 0.40
CA SER A 188 15.33 4.74 1.48
C SER A 188 16.58 3.99 1.00
N GLY A 189 16.60 3.52 -0.25
CA GLY A 189 17.72 2.79 -0.86
C GLY A 189 17.45 1.29 -1.02
N ASN A 190 18.50 0.47 -0.88
CA ASN A 190 18.41 -0.98 -1.09
C ASN A 190 17.66 -1.69 0.06
N LEU A 191 16.43 -2.10 -0.20
CA LEU A 191 15.52 -2.79 0.72
C LEU A 191 15.86 -4.28 0.92
N SER A 192 16.86 -4.82 0.21
CA SER A 192 17.42 -6.14 0.57
C SER A 192 18.33 -6.09 1.81
N VAL A 193 18.69 -4.89 2.27
CA VAL A 193 19.46 -4.67 3.50
C VAL A 193 18.50 -4.43 4.65
N ALA A 194 18.56 -5.27 5.69
CA ALA A 194 17.60 -5.28 6.79
C ALA A 194 17.43 -3.90 7.47
N ASP A 195 18.54 -3.19 7.75
CA ASP A 195 18.48 -1.87 8.38
C ASP A 195 17.83 -0.81 7.48
N THR A 196 18.06 -0.89 6.16
CA THR A 196 17.42 0.00 5.19
C THR A 196 15.94 -0.31 5.04
N TRP A 197 15.57 -1.59 4.97
CA TRP A 197 14.18 -2.03 4.97
C TRP A 197 13.44 -1.54 6.22
N ARG A 198 14.03 -1.74 7.40
CA ARG A 198 13.43 -1.32 8.67
C ARG A 198 13.20 0.18 8.71
N ARG A 199 14.18 1.00 8.28
CA ARG A 199 14.02 2.46 8.20
C ARG A 199 12.94 2.88 7.21
N ALA A 200 12.85 2.21 6.06
CA ALA A 200 11.84 2.49 5.04
C ALA A 200 10.41 2.21 5.55
N VAL A 201 10.21 1.07 6.20
CA VAL A 201 8.89 0.73 6.76
C VAL A 201 8.54 1.62 7.95
N PHE A 202 9.53 1.95 8.80
CA PHE A 202 9.34 2.87 9.91
C PHE A 202 9.00 4.30 9.47
N SER A 203 9.44 4.75 8.28
CA SER A 203 9.05 6.06 7.78
C SER A 203 7.60 6.09 7.29
N TYR A 204 7.05 4.94 6.89
CA TYR A 204 5.64 4.79 6.53
C TYR A 204 4.74 5.02 7.75
N ASN A 205 5.13 4.46 8.89
CA ASN A 205 4.52 4.71 10.20
C ASN A 205 5.58 4.52 11.29
N HIS A 206 5.81 5.57 12.10
CA HIS A 206 6.88 5.67 13.10
C HIS A 206 6.59 4.84 14.37
N SER A 207 6.27 3.56 14.17
CA SER A 207 5.94 2.60 15.21
C SER A 207 6.74 1.31 14.99
N ASP A 208 7.46 0.87 16.02
CA ASP A 208 8.19 -0.40 15.96
C ASP A 208 7.23 -1.60 15.90
N ASP A 209 6.05 -1.49 16.52
CA ASP A 209 4.99 -2.51 16.41
C ASP A 209 4.47 -2.61 14.97
N TYR A 210 4.34 -1.48 14.27
CA TYR A 210 3.97 -1.47 12.85
C TYR A 210 5.04 -2.17 12.01
N VAL A 211 6.32 -1.82 12.20
CA VAL A 211 7.44 -2.47 11.49
C VAL A 211 7.45 -3.98 11.74
N ALA A 212 7.25 -4.40 13.00
CA ALA A 212 7.19 -5.82 13.35
C ALA A 212 5.99 -6.54 12.72
N ALA A 213 4.82 -5.89 12.66
CA ALA A 213 3.63 -6.44 12.01
C ALA A 213 3.87 -6.63 10.51
N VAL A 214 4.35 -5.59 9.81
CA VAL A 214 4.68 -5.68 8.38
C VAL A 214 5.71 -6.77 8.10
N ALA A 215 6.78 -6.85 8.92
CA ALA A 215 7.79 -7.90 8.78
C ALA A 215 7.20 -9.30 8.96
N THR A 216 6.32 -9.48 9.96
CA THR A 216 5.66 -10.75 10.24
C THR A 216 4.81 -11.21 9.05
N HIS A 217 3.99 -10.33 8.50
CA HIS A 217 3.15 -10.64 7.34
C HIS A 217 3.98 -10.88 6.07
N ALA A 218 4.96 -10.01 5.79
CA ALA A 218 5.84 -10.15 4.63
C ALA A 218 6.62 -11.48 4.64
N ASN A 219 7.14 -11.89 5.80
CA ASN A 219 7.83 -13.18 5.95
C ASN A 219 6.88 -14.36 5.85
N THR A 220 5.68 -14.26 6.43
CA THR A 220 4.64 -15.29 6.34
C THR A 220 4.26 -15.53 4.88
N TYR A 221 3.96 -14.47 4.12
CA TYR A 221 3.62 -14.60 2.69
C TYR A 221 4.77 -15.19 1.88
N ALA A 222 6.00 -14.72 2.09
CA ALA A 222 7.17 -15.26 1.41
C ALA A 222 7.43 -16.74 1.74
N SER A 223 7.09 -17.21 2.95
CA SER A 223 7.21 -18.62 3.31
C SER A 223 6.14 -19.51 2.65
N ARG A 224 4.92 -18.99 2.49
CA ARG A 224 3.78 -19.71 1.88
C ARG A 224 3.84 -19.75 0.36
N ALA A 225 4.50 -18.78 -0.27
CA ALA A 225 4.67 -18.69 -1.72
C ALA A 225 5.72 -19.65 -2.31
N ARG A 226 6.25 -20.58 -1.50
CA ARG A 226 7.31 -21.53 -1.90
C ARG A 226 6.77 -22.84 -2.45
#